data_AF-A0A7K9Q327-F1
#
_entry.id   AF-A0A7K9Q327-F1
#
_cell.length_a   1.000
_cell.length_b   1.000
_cell.length_c   1.000
_cell.angle_alpha   90.00
_cell.angle_beta   90.00
_cell.angle_gamma   90.00
#
_symmetry.space_group_name_H-M   'P 1'
#
loop_
_entity.id
_entity.type
_entity.pdbx_description
1 polymer ?
#
loop_
_entity_poly.entity_id
_entity_poly.type
_entity_poly.pdbx_seq_one_letter_code
_entity_poly.pdbx_strand_id
1 'polypeptide(L)' 'EQPHKCSECGKGFRESSELIRHQKFHTGEWPYECLECGKNFRESYMLIWHQRIHSREKPYECGECGKSFRRFSHLSY' A
#
# COMPACT_ATOMS: atom_id res chain seq x y z
N GLU A 1 22.12 6.50 8.32
CA GLU A 1 21.74 5.65 9.47
C GLU A 1 20.23 5.34 9.49
N GLN A 2 19.79 4.36 10.30
CA GLN A 2 18.39 4.11 10.62
C GLN A 2 18.16 4.40 12.12
N PRO A 3 17.91 5.67 12.49
CA PRO A 3 17.84 6.07 13.89
C PRO A 3 16.56 5.57 14.59
N HIS A 4 15.50 5.29 13.85
CA HIS A 4 14.21 4.86 14.40
C HIS A 4 14.09 3.34 14.37
N LYS A 5 14.10 2.68 15.52
CA LYS A 5 14.00 1.21 15.62
C LYS A 5 12.68 0.79 16.25
N CYS A 6 12.10 -0.27 15.70
CA CYS A 6 10.94 -0.92 16.29
C CYS A 6 11.34 -1.68 17.56
N SER A 7 10.63 -1.46 18.66
CA SER A 7 10.81 -2.19 19.93
C SER A 7 10.38 -3.66 19.83
N GLU A 8 9.35 -3.94 19.04
CA GLU A 8 8.75 -5.28 18.95
C GLU A 8 9.59 -6.27 18.12
N CYS A 9 10.23 -5.79 17.05
CA CYS A 9 10.97 -6.65 16.12
C CYS A 9 12.38 -6.17 15.76
N GLY A 10 12.85 -5.06 16.34
CA GLY A 10 14.20 -4.51 16.11
C GLY A 10 14.43 -3.87 14.75
N LYS A 11 13.44 -3.87 13.85
CA LYS A 11 13.57 -3.32 12.48
C LYS A 11 13.86 -1.82 12.52
N GLY A 12 14.87 -1.39 11.75
CA GLY A 12 15.28 0.01 11.64
C GLY A 12 14.60 0.74 10.48
N PHE A 13 14.33 2.03 10.68
CA PHE A 13 13.72 2.95 9.73
C PHE A 13 14.50 4.26 9.70
N ARG A 14 14.47 4.92 8.53
CA ARG A 14 15.12 6.23 8.33
C ARG A 14 14.31 7.38 8.90
N GLU A 15 12.98 7.25 8.90
CA GLU A 15 12.04 8.27 9.34
C GLU A 15 11.14 7.73 10.46
N SER A 16 10.69 8.61 11.34
CA SER A 16 9.78 8.26 12.45
C SER A 16 8.38 7.88 11.95
N SER A 17 7.90 8.53 10.89
CA SER A 17 6.64 8.23 10.21
C SER A 17 6.59 6.78 9.72
N GLU A 18 7.69 6.28 9.15
CA GLU A 18 7.85 4.91 8.69
C GLU A 18 7.79 3.90 9.85
N LEU A 19 8.41 4.24 10.99
CA LEU A 19 8.33 3.43 12.20
C LEU A 19 6.89 3.39 12.75
N ILE A 20 6.21 4.54 12.85
CA ILE A 20 4.82 4.63 13.33
C ILE A 20 3.90 3.80 12.43
N ARG A 21 4.05 3.93 11.11
CA ARG A 21 3.32 3.12 10.14
C ARG A 21 3.59 1.63 10.33
N HIS A 22 4.84 1.26 10.54
CA HIS A 22 5.22 -0.12 10.77
C HIS A 22 4.61 -0.66 12.07
N GLN A 23 4.53 0.13 13.15
CA GLN A 23 3.93 -0.30 14.41
C GLN A 23 2.45 -0.70 14.26
N LYS A 24 1.71 -0.11 13.31
CA LYS A 24 0.35 -0.56 12.96
C LYS A 24 0.29 -2.02 12.48
N PHE A 25 1.43 -2.60 12.06
CA PHE A 25 1.52 -4.04 11.81
C PHE A 25 1.29 -4.84 13.07
N HIS A 26 1.94 -4.44 14.16
CA HIS A 26 1.93 -5.15 15.43
C HIS A 26 0.61 -4.99 16.16
N THR A 27 -0.01 -3.81 16.08
CA THR A 27 -1.32 -3.56 16.73
C THR A 27 -2.49 -4.20 15.99
N GLY A 28 -2.31 -4.59 14.72
CA GLY A 28 -3.40 -5.09 13.89
C GLY A 28 -4.42 -4.02 13.50
N GLU A 29 -4.13 -2.74 13.72
CA GLU A 29 -5.04 -1.64 13.38
C GLU A 29 -5.12 -1.43 11.87
N TRP A 30 -6.20 -1.93 11.26
CA TRP A 30 -6.46 -1.79 9.83
C TRP A 30 -7.76 -0.97 9.65
N PRO A 31 -7.71 0.35 9.90
CA PRO A 31 -8.91 1.18 10.01
C PRO A 31 -9.63 1.42 8.69
N TYR A 32 -9.03 1.05 7.56
CA TYR A 32 -9.61 1.30 6.24
C TYR A 32 -10.23 0.02 5.68
N GLU A 33 -11.55 -0.11 5.78
CA GLU A 33 -12.29 -1.27 5.28
C GLU A 33 -12.80 -1.05 3.84
N CYS A 34 -12.68 -2.08 3.00
CA CYS A 34 -13.35 -2.16 1.72
C CYS A 34 -14.77 -2.69 1.89
N LEU A 35 -15.76 -1.82 1.73
CA LEU A 35 -17.18 -2.17 1.88
C LEU A 35 -17.70 -3.17 0.82
N GLU A 36 -16.98 -3.36 -0.29
CA GLU A 36 -17.37 -4.31 -1.34
C GLU A 36 -17.00 -5.77 -0.99
N CYS A 37 -15.95 -5.98 -0.19
CA CYS A 37 -15.45 -7.33 0.11
C CYS A 37 -15.03 -7.56 1.57
N GLY A 38 -15.25 -6.59 2.45
CA GLY A 38 -14.93 -6.64 3.87
C GLY A 38 -13.42 -6.65 4.19
N LYS A 39 -12.56 -6.31 3.22
CA LYS A 39 -11.10 -6.39 3.41
C LYS A 39 -10.55 -5.12 4.03
N ASN A 40 -9.78 -5.25 5.11
CA ASN A 40 -9.18 -4.11 5.79
C ASN A 40 -7.76 -3.78 5.29
N PHE A 41 -7.39 -2.52 5.39
CA PHE A 41 -6.10 -1.94 4.99
C PHE A 41 -5.58 -1.00 6.09
N ARG A 42 -4.27 -0.83 6.12
CA ARG A 42 -3.57 0.00 7.12
C ARG A 42 -3.44 1.46 6.73
N GLU A 43 -3.57 1.73 5.44
CA GLU A 43 -3.40 3.06 4.85
C GLU A 43 -4.51 3.30 3.83
N SER A 44 -4.98 4.54 3.73
CA SER A 44 -6.07 4.93 2.84
C SER A 44 -5.75 4.70 1.36
N TYR A 45 -4.53 5.00 0.91
CA TYR A 45 -4.15 4.78 -0.48
C TYR A 45 -4.15 3.30 -0.87
N MET A 46 -3.87 2.40 0.08
CA MET A 46 -3.94 0.95 -0.16
C MET A 46 -5.39 0.51 -0.42
N LEU A 47 -6.36 1.08 0.31
CA LEU A 47 -7.78 0.88 0.05
C LEU A 47 -8.19 1.44 -1.32
N ILE A 48 -7.78 2.66 -1.65
CA ILE A 48 -8.09 3.30 -2.95
C ILE A 48 -7.55 2.44 -4.11
N TRP A 49 -6.30 1.98 -4.01
CA TRP A 49 -5.71 1.10 -5.02
C TRP A 49 -6.38 -0.26 -5.07
N HIS A 50 -6.82 -0.77 -3.92
CA HIS A 50 -7.59 -1.99 -3.88
C HIS A 50 -8.94 -1.83 -4.57
N GLN A 51 -9.67 -0.73 -4.40
CA GLN A 51 -10.97 -0.51 -5.06
C GLN A 51 -10.88 -0.55 -6.59
N ARG A 52 -9.73 -0.18 -7.18
CA ARG A 52 -9.48 -0.34 -8.63
C ARG A 52 -9.61 -1.79 -9.11
N ILE A 53 -9.50 -2.77 -8.20
CA ILE A 53 -9.69 -4.17 -8.58
C ILE A 53 -11.14 -4.50 -8.90
N HIS A 54 -12.07 -3.87 -8.18
CA HIS A 54 -13.51 -4.06 -8.32
C HIS A 54 -14.04 -3.30 -9.54
N SER A 55 -13.57 -2.06 -9.76
CA SER A 55 -13.94 -1.26 -10.92
C SER A 55 -13.32 -1.73 -12.25
N ARG A 56 -12.34 -2.63 -12.20
CA ARG A 56 -11.49 -3.05 -13.35
C ARG A 56 -10.75 -1.90 -14.04
N GLU A 57 -10.67 -0.74 -13.40
CA GLU A 57 -9.96 0.44 -13.91
C GLU A 57 -8.46 0.15 -14.06
N LYS A 58 -7.89 0.53 -15.20
CA LYS A 58 -6.47 0.38 -15.53
C LYS A 58 -5.93 1.71 -16.06
N PRO A 59 -5.65 2.68 -15.19
CA PRO A 59 -5.34 4.05 -15.59
C PRO A 59 -3.95 4.21 -16.21
N TYR A 60 -3.08 3.20 -16.12
CA TYR A 60 -1.71 3.28 -16.62
C TYR A 60 -1.58 2.45 -17.90
N GLU A 61 -1.43 3.10 -19.05
CA GLU A 61 -1.25 2.43 -20.33
C GLU A 61 0.21 2.51 -20.81
N CYS A 62 0.72 1.40 -21.34
CA CYS A 62 1.99 1.39 -22.05
C CYS A 62 1.80 1.88 -23.48
N GLY A 63 2.46 2.98 -23.84
CA GLY A 63 2.40 3.52 -25.20
C GLY A 63 2.96 2.59 -26.28
N GLU A 64 3.93 1.72 -25.93
CA GLU A 64 4.59 0.83 -26.89
C GLU A 64 3.76 -0.43 -27.20
N CYS A 65 3.16 -1.05 -26.17
CA CYS A 65 2.44 -2.32 -26.32
C CYS A 65 0.92 -2.23 -26.13
N GLY A 66 0.39 -1.04 -25.80
CA GLY A 66 -1.04 -0.80 -25.58
C GLY A 66 -1.64 -1.49 -24.35
N LYS A 67 -0.83 -2.13 -23.50
CA LYS A 67 -1.31 -2.83 -22.30
C LYS A 67 -1.59 -1.83 -21.18
N SER A 68 -2.78 -1.94 -20.59
CA SER A 68 -3.17 -1.14 -19.43
C SER A 68 -3.03 -1.91 -18.11
N PHE A 69 -2.55 -1.21 -17.07
CA PHE A 69 -2.22 -1.72 -15.74
C PHE A 69 -2.93 -0.94 -14.64
N ARG A 70 -3.15 -1.60 -13.49
CA ARG A 70 -3.79 -0.99 -12.30
C ARG A 70 -2.84 -0.16 -11.44
N ARG A 71 -1.53 -0.44 -11.54
CA ARG A 71 -0.46 0.21 -10.77
C ARG A 71 0.63 0.70 -11.72
N PHE A 72 1.15 1.89 -11.45
CA PHE A 72 2.26 2.45 -12.20
C PHE A 72 3.51 1.57 -12.14
N SER A 73 3.82 0.99 -10.98
CA SER A 73 4.97 0.09 -10.83
C SER A 73 4.91 -1.19 -11.67
N HIS A 74 3.74 -1.55 -12.20
CA HIS A 74 3.58 -2.70 -13.10
C HIS A 74 3.71 -2.31 -14.57
N LEU A 75 3.79 -1.01 -14.87
CA LEU A 75 4.15 -0.51 -16.18
C LEU A 75 5.65 -0.74 -16.37
N SER A 76 6.01 -1.93 -16.87
CA SER A 76 7.37 -2.21 -17.33
C SER A 76 7.46 -1.71 -18.78
N TYR A 77 8.47 -0.89 -19.08
CA TYR A 77 8.76 -0.42 -20.42
C TYR A 77 9.44 -1.52 -21.25
#